data_AF-A0A9W6THK7-F1
#
_entry.id   AF-A0A9W6THK7-F1
#
_cell.length_a   1.000
_cell.length_b   1.000
_cell.length_c   1.000
_cell.angle_alpha   90.00
_cell.angle_beta   90.00
_cell.angle_gamma   90.00
#
_symmetry.space_group_name_H-M   'P 1'
#
loop_
_entity.id
_entity.type
_entity.pdbx_description
1 polymer ?
#
loop_
_entity_poly.entity_id
_entity_poly.type
_entity_poly.pdbx_seq_one_letter_code
_entity_poly.pdbx_strand_id
1 'polypeptide(L)'
;MHQSRWRDRVSSDSQAMLMTTYATLCRQACVLRSPCCDNGAYSHLPEYDPEARWKDSFLLMPSQLKKFKTLCKQFCHHKIAPRAVLDYAFSAFGDEKTIILVNKLTLQRIQDPERRASLLLSLMYLRPNTKTNCCGDDFCFNCKGEGHHETCVEEFSEDNDLVRCRGCRALLLKVEGCDAVNCVCGTSMKWTAELELCKQHKRGLLPVDIFDIVLTNYWFAFRQRHIQLMKKLRPTWLQKKVVTFRPLLHPTFAAYVWRFRFRKILATELRPQYEARRAQWADRQLVVVNEYQ
;
A
#
# COMPACT_ATOMS: atom_id res chain seq x y z
N MET A 1 -7.60 11.93 -11.39
CA MET A 1 -8.90 12.40 -11.95
C MET A 1 -9.44 13.37 -10.93
N HIS A 2 -9.66 14.64 -11.28
CA HIS A 2 -10.04 15.69 -10.32
C HIS A 2 -11.32 15.33 -9.52
N GLN A 3 -11.37 15.68 -8.24
CA GLN A 3 -12.51 15.46 -7.34
C GLN A 3 -13.86 15.92 -7.94
N SER A 4 -13.89 17.01 -8.70
CA SER A 4 -15.13 17.46 -9.34
C SER A 4 -15.65 16.48 -10.39
N ARG A 5 -14.78 15.72 -11.07
CA ARG A 5 -15.19 14.75 -12.10
C ARG A 5 -15.80 13.49 -11.51
N TRP A 6 -15.48 13.16 -10.26
CA TRP A 6 -16.12 12.07 -9.52
C TRP A 6 -17.53 12.45 -9.07
N ARG A 7 -17.71 13.72 -8.68
CA ARG A 7 -19.00 14.26 -8.23
C ARG A 7 -20.12 14.04 -9.24
N ASP A 8 -19.80 14.19 -10.52
CA ASP A 8 -20.78 14.08 -11.61
C ASP A 8 -21.02 12.62 -12.06
N ARG A 9 -20.26 11.65 -11.54
CA ARG A 9 -20.23 10.26 -12.03
C ARG A 9 -20.57 9.21 -10.99
N VAL A 10 -20.70 9.60 -9.72
CA VAL A 10 -21.00 8.70 -8.60
C VAL A 10 -22.36 9.09 -8.02
N SER A 11 -23.18 8.11 -7.65
CA SER A 11 -24.42 8.35 -6.91
C SER A 11 -24.15 9.09 -5.60
N SER A 12 -25.08 9.97 -5.21
CA SER A 12 -25.01 10.79 -3.99
C SER A 12 -24.64 9.97 -2.75
N ASP A 13 -25.18 8.76 -2.66
CA ASP A 13 -25.11 7.91 -1.47
C ASP A 13 -23.70 7.31 -1.26
N SER A 14 -22.96 7.07 -2.34
CA SER A 14 -21.59 6.54 -2.28
C SER A 14 -20.53 7.63 -2.33
N GLN A 15 -20.90 8.85 -2.74
CA GLN A 15 -19.95 9.94 -2.98
C GLN A 15 -19.17 10.33 -1.71
N ALA A 16 -19.85 10.48 -0.58
CA ALA A 16 -19.20 10.89 0.67
C ALA A 16 -18.15 9.86 1.14
N MET A 17 -18.50 8.57 1.08
CA MET A 17 -17.60 7.46 1.43
C MET A 17 -16.39 7.39 0.50
N LEU A 18 -16.60 7.49 -0.81
CA LEU A 18 -15.51 7.48 -1.78
C LEU A 18 -14.59 8.68 -1.61
N MET A 19 -15.14 9.87 -1.37
CA MET A 19 -14.32 11.07 -1.16
C MET A 19 -13.48 10.99 0.11
N THR A 20 -14.05 10.42 1.18
CA THR A 20 -13.33 10.17 2.44
C THR A 20 -12.21 9.17 2.22
N THR A 21 -12.49 8.07 1.52
CA THR A 21 -11.49 7.06 1.16
C THR A 21 -10.36 7.66 0.32
N TYR A 22 -10.71 8.45 -0.70
CA TYR A 22 -9.75 9.13 -1.56
C TYR A 22 -8.81 10.06 -0.79
N ALA A 23 -9.37 10.92 0.07
CA ALA A 23 -8.58 11.81 0.91
C ALA A 23 -7.68 11.02 1.89
N THR A 24 -8.19 9.91 2.41
CA THR A 24 -7.46 9.02 3.32
C THR A 24 -6.25 8.40 2.62
N LEU A 25 -6.42 7.87 1.40
CA LEU A 25 -5.33 7.31 0.60
C LEU A 25 -4.25 8.36 0.27
N CYS A 26 -4.66 9.60 -0.05
CA CYS A 26 -3.72 10.71 -0.29
C CYS A 26 -2.91 11.04 0.97
N ARG A 27 -3.55 11.07 2.15
CA ARG A 27 -2.88 11.30 3.43
C ARG A 27 -1.93 10.16 3.77
N GLN A 28 -2.35 8.91 3.57
CA GLN A 28 -1.57 7.70 3.81
C GLN A 28 -0.32 7.63 2.93
N ALA A 29 -0.38 8.10 1.68
CA ALA A 29 0.80 8.20 0.82
C ALA A 29 1.88 9.17 1.36
N CYS A 30 1.49 10.09 2.24
CA CYS A 30 2.39 11.06 2.89
C CYS A 30 2.71 10.70 4.35
N VAL A 31 2.35 9.49 4.80
CA VAL A 31 2.69 8.98 6.14
C VAL A 31 4.15 8.53 6.14
N LEU A 32 4.83 8.87 7.22
CA LEU A 32 6.16 8.38 7.55
C LEU A 32 6.12 7.82 8.96
N ARG A 33 6.66 6.62 9.18
CA ARG A 33 6.93 6.18 10.56
C ARG A 33 8.27 6.75 10.97
N SER A 34 8.24 7.76 11.84
CA SER A 34 9.46 8.30 12.44
C SER A 34 10.05 7.28 13.44
N PRO A 35 11.38 7.13 13.52
CA PRO A 35 12.02 6.34 14.58
C PRO A 35 11.67 6.84 15.98
N CYS A 36 11.46 8.16 16.15
CA CYS A 36 11.24 8.80 17.45
C CYS A 36 9.79 8.66 17.98
N CYS A 37 8.80 8.40 17.10
CA CYS A 37 7.39 8.48 17.45
C CYS A 37 6.58 7.39 16.70
N ASP A 38 6.05 6.37 17.40
CA ASP A 38 5.18 5.34 16.81
C ASP A 38 3.74 5.85 16.64
N ASN A 39 3.58 7.04 16.06
CA ASN A 39 2.27 7.59 15.74
C ASN A 39 1.85 7.14 14.33
N GLY A 40 1.04 6.08 14.26
CA GLY A 40 0.51 5.57 12.98
C GLY A 40 -0.37 6.55 12.19
N ALA A 41 -0.83 7.64 12.81
CA ALA A 41 -1.61 8.71 12.16
C ALA A 41 -0.75 9.91 11.70
N TYR A 42 0.56 9.86 11.96
CA TYR A 42 1.49 10.91 11.56
C TYR A 42 1.57 11.03 10.03
N SER A 43 1.30 12.22 9.51
CA SER A 43 1.43 12.53 8.08
C SER A 43 2.14 13.86 7.91
N HIS A 44 3.00 13.95 6.91
CA HIS A 44 3.57 15.23 6.50
C HIS A 44 2.59 16.09 5.69
N LEU A 45 1.46 15.53 5.25
CA LEU A 45 0.47 16.26 4.46
C LEU A 45 -0.27 17.28 5.33
N PRO A 46 -0.13 18.59 5.08
CA PRO A 46 -0.84 19.60 5.84
C PRO A 46 -2.36 19.52 5.61
N GLU A 47 -3.14 19.83 6.63
CA GLU A 47 -4.59 19.95 6.51
C GLU A 47 -4.98 21.17 5.65
N TYR A 48 -6.19 21.14 5.11
CA TYR A 48 -6.67 22.25 4.28
C TYR A 48 -7.05 23.39 5.21
N ASP A 49 -6.35 24.50 5.09
CA ASP A 49 -6.64 25.72 5.82
C ASP A 49 -6.34 26.91 4.90
N PRO A 50 -7.37 27.45 4.21
CA PRO A 50 -7.19 28.61 3.34
C PRO A 50 -6.85 29.88 4.11
N GLU A 51 -7.25 29.95 5.38
CA GLU A 51 -7.09 31.10 6.26
C GLU A 51 -5.76 31.08 7.04
N ALA A 52 -4.99 30.00 6.90
CA ALA A 52 -3.67 29.87 7.51
C ALA A 52 -2.80 31.10 7.21
N ARG A 53 -2.39 31.77 8.29
CA ARG A 53 -1.50 32.93 8.26
C ARG A 53 -0.11 32.51 8.70
N TRP A 54 0.88 32.81 7.86
CA TRP A 54 2.29 32.68 8.23
C TRP A 54 2.72 33.94 8.97
N LYS A 55 3.36 33.77 10.13
CA LYS A 55 3.73 34.86 11.03
C LYS A 55 4.97 35.61 10.55
N ASP A 56 5.89 34.93 9.88
CA ASP A 56 7.13 35.54 9.42
C ASP A 56 6.95 36.20 8.06
N SER A 57 7.51 37.38 7.88
CA SER A 57 7.44 38.09 6.60
C SER A 57 8.74 37.91 5.83
N PHE A 58 8.65 37.54 4.56
CA PHE A 58 9.78 37.62 3.63
C PHE A 58 9.36 38.28 2.32
N LEU A 59 10.27 39.08 1.77
CA LEU A 59 10.01 39.87 0.57
C LEU A 59 10.17 39.00 -0.68
N LEU A 60 9.14 39.02 -1.52
CA LEU A 60 9.12 38.40 -2.84
C LEU A 60 8.81 39.47 -3.89
N MET A 61 9.47 39.39 -5.05
CA MET A 61 9.17 40.30 -6.15
C MET A 61 7.72 40.08 -6.63
N PRO A 62 6.89 41.14 -6.74
CA PRO A 62 5.48 41.00 -7.12
C PRO A 62 5.27 40.30 -8.47
N SER A 63 6.15 40.55 -9.45
CA SER A 63 6.11 39.91 -10.77
C SER A 63 6.35 38.40 -10.70
N GLN A 64 7.36 37.98 -9.94
CA GLN A 64 7.68 36.57 -9.73
C GLN A 64 6.57 35.85 -8.96
N LEU A 65 6.00 36.50 -7.95
CA LEU A 65 4.88 35.98 -7.16
C LEU A 65 3.61 35.85 -8.01
N LYS A 66 3.31 36.81 -8.90
CA LYS A 66 2.17 36.73 -9.81
C LYS A 66 2.29 35.52 -10.74
N LYS A 67 3.48 35.28 -11.30
CA LYS A 67 3.74 34.10 -12.15
C LYS A 67 3.64 32.80 -11.34
N PHE A 68 4.19 32.75 -10.12
CA PHE A 68 4.04 31.59 -9.23
C PHE A 68 2.56 31.25 -8.97
N LYS A 69 1.75 32.26 -8.59
CA LYS A 69 0.31 32.08 -8.36
C LYS A 69 -0.41 31.53 -9.60
N THR A 70 -0.05 31.99 -10.79
CA THR A 70 -0.59 31.46 -12.05
C THR A 70 -0.24 29.99 -12.26
N LEU A 71 1.01 29.60 -12.01
CA LEU A 71 1.45 28.21 -12.08
C LEU A 71 0.73 27.33 -11.05
N CYS A 72 0.60 27.79 -9.80
CA CYS A 72 -0.18 27.08 -8.77
C CYS A 72 -1.63 26.86 -9.20
N LYS A 73 -2.28 27.87 -9.80
CA LYS A 73 -3.63 27.72 -10.36
C LYS A 73 -3.65 26.68 -11.48
N GLN A 74 -2.71 26.71 -12.42
CA GLN A 74 -2.63 25.71 -13.49
C GLN A 74 -2.42 24.31 -12.94
N PHE A 75 -1.57 24.16 -11.92
CA PHE A 75 -1.32 22.90 -11.22
C PHE A 75 -2.59 22.35 -10.56
N CYS A 76 -3.32 23.18 -9.80
CA CYS A 76 -4.60 22.78 -9.19
C CYS A 76 -5.61 22.34 -10.25
N HIS A 77 -5.64 23.01 -11.42
CA HIS A 77 -6.48 22.63 -12.56
C HIS A 77 -5.93 21.47 -13.39
N HIS A 78 -4.92 20.73 -12.90
CA HIS A 78 -4.37 19.55 -13.58
C HIS A 78 -3.70 19.86 -14.94
N LYS A 79 -3.36 21.12 -15.22
CA LYS A 79 -2.77 21.53 -16.51
C LYS A 79 -1.26 21.34 -16.57
N ILE A 80 -0.59 21.33 -15.42
CA ILE A 80 0.86 21.17 -15.31
C ILE A 80 1.22 20.18 -14.20
N ALA A 81 2.42 19.61 -14.30
CA ALA A 81 3.01 18.74 -13.30
C ALA A 81 3.51 19.54 -12.07
N PRO A 82 3.62 18.91 -10.88
CA PRO A 82 4.14 19.57 -9.69
C PRO A 82 5.58 20.06 -9.89
N ARG A 83 6.39 19.33 -10.67
CA ARG A 83 7.79 19.67 -10.95
C ARG A 83 7.93 21.03 -11.63
N ALA A 84 7.06 21.37 -12.57
CA ALA A 84 7.07 22.69 -13.22
C ALA A 84 6.84 23.86 -12.24
N VAL A 85 6.02 23.65 -11.19
CA VAL A 85 5.81 24.64 -10.13
C VAL A 85 7.06 24.79 -9.28
N LEU A 86 7.66 23.66 -8.89
CA LEU A 86 8.84 23.61 -8.03
C LEU A 86 10.09 24.15 -8.74
N ASP A 87 10.35 23.75 -9.98
CA ASP A 87 11.49 24.23 -10.78
C ASP A 87 11.47 25.76 -10.90
N TYR A 88 10.29 26.32 -11.18
CA TYR A 88 10.11 27.78 -11.19
C TYR A 88 10.34 28.39 -9.82
N ALA A 89 9.78 27.81 -8.75
CA ALA A 89 9.92 28.34 -7.40
C ALA A 89 11.39 28.36 -6.95
N PHE A 90 12.11 27.24 -7.13
CA PHE A 90 13.53 27.13 -6.81
C PHE A 90 14.37 28.13 -7.62
N SER A 91 14.12 28.24 -8.93
CA SER A 91 14.83 29.19 -9.80
C SER A 91 14.54 30.65 -9.44
N ALA A 92 13.30 30.99 -9.08
CA ALA A 92 12.90 32.38 -8.85
C ALA A 92 13.19 32.88 -7.42
N PHE A 93 13.09 31.99 -6.42
CA PHE A 93 13.10 32.37 -5.01
C PHE A 93 14.28 31.76 -4.23
N GLY A 94 14.96 30.74 -4.77
CA GLY A 94 15.96 29.97 -4.05
C GLY A 94 15.35 28.92 -3.11
N ASP A 95 16.20 28.04 -2.59
CA ASP A 95 15.79 26.84 -1.84
C ASP A 95 15.01 27.14 -0.56
N GLU A 96 15.59 27.96 0.32
CA GLU A 96 15.02 28.25 1.64
C GLU A 96 13.63 28.90 1.51
N LYS A 97 13.51 29.95 0.69
CA LYS A 97 12.24 30.63 0.44
C LYS A 97 11.22 29.72 -0.24
N THR A 98 11.66 28.85 -1.14
CA THR A 98 10.77 27.89 -1.82
C THR A 98 10.20 26.89 -0.84
N ILE A 99 11.02 26.34 0.05
CA ILE A 99 10.55 25.39 1.07
C ILE A 99 9.50 26.04 1.95
N ILE A 100 9.73 27.26 2.44
CA ILE A 100 8.74 27.99 3.25
C ILE A 100 7.48 28.30 2.44
N LEU A 101 7.62 28.89 1.25
CA LEU A 101 6.51 29.29 0.38
C LEU A 101 5.63 28.09 -0.02
N VAL A 102 6.23 26.96 -0.37
CA VAL A 102 5.48 25.78 -0.79
C VAL A 102 4.92 25.07 0.44
N ASN A 103 5.77 24.69 1.39
CA ASN A 103 5.40 23.80 2.50
C ASN A 103 4.46 24.47 3.50
N LYS A 104 4.70 25.75 3.84
CA LYS A 104 3.94 26.47 4.88
C LYS A 104 2.82 27.33 4.34
N LEU A 105 2.93 27.81 3.09
CA LEU A 105 1.97 28.78 2.54
C LEU A 105 1.12 28.23 1.39
N THR A 106 1.64 27.33 0.56
CA THR A 106 0.93 26.89 -0.63
C THR A 106 0.14 25.61 -0.37
N LEU A 107 0.73 24.60 0.28
CA LEU A 107 0.09 23.30 0.48
C LEU A 107 -1.26 23.38 1.20
N GLN A 108 -1.35 24.14 2.31
CA GLN A 108 -2.59 24.28 3.09
C GLN A 108 -3.74 24.93 2.29
N ARG A 109 -3.42 25.69 1.23
CA ARG A 109 -4.41 26.37 0.38
C ARG A 109 -4.87 25.54 -0.81
N ILE A 110 -4.26 24.38 -1.06
CA ILE A 110 -4.68 23.48 -2.14
C ILE A 110 -5.81 22.60 -1.63
N GLN A 111 -7.04 22.84 -2.10
CA GLN A 111 -8.21 22.08 -1.66
C GLN A 111 -8.13 20.59 -2.00
N ASP A 112 -7.69 20.24 -3.22
CA ASP A 112 -7.61 18.86 -3.69
C ASP A 112 -6.48 18.09 -2.96
N PRO A 113 -6.79 17.01 -2.21
CA PRO A 113 -5.80 16.26 -1.46
C PRO A 113 -4.78 15.53 -2.35
N GLU A 114 -5.14 15.10 -3.56
CA GLU A 114 -4.19 14.49 -4.51
C GLU A 114 -3.16 15.53 -4.95
N ARG A 115 -3.61 16.74 -5.28
CA ARG A 115 -2.72 17.82 -5.71
C ARG A 115 -1.81 18.26 -4.57
N ARG A 116 -2.34 18.34 -3.36
CA ARG A 116 -1.54 18.67 -2.17
C ARG A 116 -0.48 17.60 -1.91
N ALA A 117 -0.87 16.32 -1.91
CA ALA A 117 0.05 15.20 -1.71
C ALA A 117 1.12 15.15 -2.80
N SER A 118 0.72 15.27 -4.07
CA SER A 118 1.66 15.22 -5.20
C SER A 118 2.71 16.33 -5.16
N LEU A 119 2.30 17.56 -4.79
CA LEU A 119 3.23 18.69 -4.66
C LEU A 119 4.20 18.48 -3.49
N LEU A 120 3.68 18.01 -2.35
CA LEU A 120 4.51 17.70 -1.17
C LEU A 120 5.53 16.60 -1.46
N LEU A 121 5.09 15.47 -2.02
CA LEU A 121 5.96 14.34 -2.36
C LEU A 121 7.04 14.77 -3.36
N SER A 122 6.69 15.61 -4.34
CA SER A 122 7.66 16.15 -5.30
C SER A 122 8.68 17.10 -4.63
N LEU A 123 8.22 17.94 -3.69
CA LEU A 123 9.11 18.82 -2.92
C LEU A 123 10.08 18.00 -2.08
N MET A 124 9.57 17.01 -1.35
CA MET A 124 10.36 16.13 -0.50
C MET A 124 11.32 15.24 -1.28
N TYR A 125 10.99 14.86 -2.51
CA TYR A 125 11.93 14.15 -3.38
C TYR A 125 13.14 15.02 -3.77
N LEU A 126 12.89 16.29 -4.12
CA LEU A 126 13.94 17.24 -4.55
C LEU A 126 14.76 17.78 -3.36
N ARG A 127 14.14 17.91 -2.19
CA ARG A 127 14.77 18.38 -0.95
C ARG A 127 14.39 17.40 0.17
N PRO A 128 15.09 16.25 0.25
CA PRO A 128 14.69 15.16 1.14
C PRO A 128 15.05 15.38 2.59
N ASN A 129 16.08 16.17 2.88
CA ASN A 129 16.47 16.55 4.23
C ASN A 129 15.40 17.44 4.85
N THR A 130 14.67 16.90 5.82
CA THR A 130 13.57 17.61 6.48
C THR A 130 13.46 17.18 7.94
N LYS A 131 12.55 17.82 8.67
CA LYS A 131 12.29 17.56 10.08
C LYS A 131 10.94 16.89 10.25
N THR A 132 10.86 15.97 11.20
CA THR A 132 9.56 15.40 11.58
C THR A 132 8.70 16.48 12.24
N ASN A 133 7.40 16.47 11.97
CA ASN A 133 6.43 17.38 12.61
C ASN A 133 6.10 16.96 14.06
N CYS A 134 6.43 15.71 14.48
CA CYS A 134 6.07 15.19 15.81
C CYS A 134 7.13 15.57 16.87
N CYS A 135 8.40 15.30 16.60
CA CYS A 135 9.50 15.48 17.56
C CYS A 135 10.55 16.49 17.08
N GLY A 136 10.52 16.88 15.79
CA GLY A 136 11.49 17.81 15.22
C GLY A 136 12.78 17.16 14.72
N ASP A 137 12.89 15.83 14.83
CA ASP A 137 14.09 15.09 14.43
C ASP A 137 14.36 15.19 12.93
N ASP A 138 15.65 15.28 12.61
CA ASP A 138 16.16 15.32 11.25
C ASP A 138 16.11 13.93 10.62
N PHE A 139 15.61 13.87 9.38
CA PHE A 139 15.61 12.64 8.59
C PHE A 139 15.66 12.96 7.09
N CYS A 140 16.01 11.95 6.31
CA CYS A 140 15.97 12.04 4.85
C CYS A 140 14.72 11.34 4.29
N PHE A 141 13.92 12.08 3.50
CA PHE A 141 12.70 11.53 2.91
C PHE A 141 12.95 10.44 1.85
N ASN A 142 14.10 10.39 1.20
CA ASN A 142 14.33 9.39 0.15
C ASN A 142 14.70 8.03 0.75
N CYS A 143 15.73 7.97 1.62
CA CYS A 143 16.16 6.71 2.24
C CYS A 143 15.42 6.38 3.55
N LYS A 144 14.69 7.33 4.14
CA LYS A 144 14.05 7.22 5.47
C LYS A 144 15.03 7.03 6.64
N GLY A 145 16.33 7.26 6.41
CA GLY A 145 17.38 7.21 7.41
C GLY A 145 17.37 8.40 8.36
N GLU A 146 18.04 8.22 9.49
CA GLU A 146 18.23 9.24 10.52
C GLU A 146 19.22 10.32 10.06
N GLY A 147 18.92 11.58 10.39
CA GLY A 147 19.77 12.72 10.08
C GLY A 147 19.64 13.23 8.64
N HIS A 148 20.39 14.29 8.36
CA HIS A 148 20.54 14.86 7.02
C HIS A 148 21.84 14.39 6.40
N HIS A 149 21.80 14.10 5.10
CA HIS A 149 22.98 13.70 4.35
C HIS A 149 22.91 14.21 2.92
N GLU A 150 24.08 14.30 2.27
CA GLU A 150 24.19 14.86 0.91
C GLU A 150 23.79 13.86 -0.18
N THR A 151 24.10 12.58 0.03
CA THR A 151 23.82 11.49 -0.90
C THR A 151 23.14 10.34 -0.18
N CYS A 152 22.12 9.74 -0.79
CA CYS A 152 21.53 8.51 -0.28
C CYS A 152 22.40 7.34 -0.75
N VAL A 153 23.04 6.62 0.18
CA VAL A 153 23.72 5.36 -0.16
C VAL A 153 22.63 4.29 -0.23
N GLU A 154 22.19 3.95 -1.43
CA GLU A 154 21.15 2.93 -1.65
C GLU A 154 21.81 1.55 -1.77
N GLU A 155 21.96 0.83 -0.66
CA GLU A 155 22.14 -0.64 -0.69
C GLU A 155 20.76 -1.30 -0.79
N PHE A 156 20.18 -1.28 -1.99
CA PHE A 156 18.91 -1.94 -2.26
C PHE A 156 19.11 -3.43 -2.59
N SER A 157 18.39 -4.30 -1.89
CA SER A 157 18.32 -5.73 -2.15
C SER A 157 16.88 -6.13 -2.53
N GLU A 158 16.66 -6.47 -3.81
CA GLU A 158 15.35 -6.94 -4.30
C GLU A 158 14.76 -8.09 -3.47
N ASP A 159 15.61 -8.94 -2.88
CA ASP A 159 15.19 -10.11 -2.12
C ASP A 159 14.85 -9.82 -0.65
N ASN A 160 15.31 -8.70 -0.10
CA ASN A 160 15.11 -8.34 1.31
C ASN A 160 14.25 -7.08 1.49
N ASP A 161 14.16 -6.24 0.46
CA ASP A 161 13.56 -4.92 0.59
C ASP A 161 12.22 -4.82 -0.15
N LEU A 162 11.82 -5.85 -0.90
CA LEU A 162 10.54 -5.89 -1.60
C LEU A 162 9.57 -6.95 -1.07
N VAL A 163 8.36 -6.53 -0.75
CA VAL A 163 7.24 -7.41 -0.38
C VAL A 163 5.97 -6.95 -1.11
N ARG A 164 5.14 -7.89 -1.58
CA ARG A 164 3.81 -7.55 -2.09
C ARG A 164 2.79 -7.58 -0.96
N CYS A 165 2.06 -6.48 -0.78
CA CYS A 165 0.97 -6.42 0.19
C CYS A 165 -0.08 -7.50 -0.11
N ARG A 166 -0.42 -8.34 0.87
CA ARG A 166 -1.42 -9.40 0.66
C ARG A 166 -2.85 -8.89 0.50
N GLY A 167 -3.16 -7.70 1.01
CA GLY A 167 -4.48 -7.05 0.86
C GLY A 167 -4.75 -6.52 -0.55
N CYS A 168 -3.88 -5.69 -1.10
CA CYS A 168 -4.09 -5.03 -2.39
C CYS A 168 -3.07 -5.40 -3.49
N ARG A 169 -2.09 -6.26 -3.19
CA ARG A 169 -1.00 -6.69 -4.09
C ARG A 169 -0.02 -5.60 -4.52
N ALA A 170 -0.11 -4.39 -3.96
CA ALA A 170 0.89 -3.34 -4.18
C ALA A 170 2.28 -3.81 -3.77
N LEU A 171 3.29 -3.48 -4.58
CA LEU A 171 4.69 -3.71 -4.24
C LEU A 171 5.13 -2.66 -3.22
N LEU A 172 5.61 -3.12 -2.08
CA LEU A 172 6.13 -2.29 -1.00
C LEU A 172 7.64 -2.41 -0.97
N LEU A 173 8.31 -1.27 -0.87
CA LEU A 173 9.74 -1.16 -0.59
C LEU A 173 9.92 -0.76 0.87
N LYS A 174 10.74 -1.50 1.62
CA LYS A 174 11.23 -1.07 2.92
C LYS A 174 12.73 -0.92 2.84
N VAL A 175 13.24 0.25 3.24
CA VAL A 175 14.68 0.53 3.29
C VAL A 175 15.16 0.33 4.73
N GLU A 176 14.69 1.15 5.66
CA GLU A 176 15.02 1.03 7.09
C GLU A 176 13.79 1.21 8.00
N GLY A 177 13.99 1.01 9.31
CA GLY A 177 12.99 1.30 10.35
C GLY A 177 12.26 0.07 10.92
N CYS A 178 11.14 0.34 11.60
CA CYS A 178 10.38 -0.64 12.38
C CYS A 178 9.91 -1.86 11.55
N ASP A 179 9.77 -3.02 12.20
CA ASP A 179 9.20 -4.23 11.58
C ASP A 179 7.72 -4.06 11.24
N ALA A 180 7.00 -3.14 11.90
CA ALA A 180 5.61 -2.85 11.61
C ALA A 180 5.47 -1.89 10.40
N VAL A 181 4.87 -2.38 9.31
CA VAL A 181 4.66 -1.64 8.06
C VAL A 181 3.17 -1.57 7.75
N ASN A 182 2.71 -0.42 7.24
CA ASN A 182 1.34 -0.25 6.78
C ASN A 182 1.34 -0.02 5.26
N CYS A 183 0.54 -0.80 4.54
CA CYS A 183 0.28 -0.54 3.13
C CYS A 183 -0.67 0.66 2.97
N VAL A 184 -0.60 1.33 1.82
CA VAL A 184 -1.56 2.38 1.43
C VAL A 184 -3.01 1.88 1.41
N CYS A 185 -3.27 0.57 1.24
CA CYS A 185 -4.62 0.04 1.34
C CYS A 185 -5.13 -0.15 2.79
N GLY A 186 -4.33 0.25 3.79
CA GLY A 186 -4.66 0.13 5.21
C GLY A 186 -4.26 -1.21 5.86
N THR A 187 -3.77 -2.18 5.08
CA THR A 187 -3.29 -3.45 5.66
C THR A 187 -2.00 -3.22 6.45
N SER A 188 -2.04 -3.52 7.74
CA SER A 188 -0.85 -3.55 8.61
C SER A 188 -0.21 -4.94 8.58
N MET A 189 1.13 -4.99 8.53
CA MET A 189 1.90 -6.22 8.45
C MET A 189 3.22 -6.12 9.18
N LYS A 190 3.77 -7.28 9.57
CA LYS A 190 5.14 -7.41 10.07
C LYS A 190 6.07 -7.75 8.91
N TRP A 191 7.04 -6.89 8.63
CA TRP A 191 7.90 -6.97 7.46
C TRP A 191 8.68 -8.29 7.41
N THR A 192 9.34 -8.66 8.51
CA THR A 192 10.09 -9.91 8.64
C THR A 192 9.22 -11.15 8.40
N ALA A 193 7.98 -11.13 8.87
CA ALA A 193 7.04 -12.23 8.67
C ALA A 193 6.60 -12.35 7.20
N GLU A 194 6.32 -11.22 6.53
CA GLU A 194 5.95 -11.21 5.12
C GLU A 194 7.12 -11.58 4.20
N LEU A 195 8.33 -11.10 4.49
CA LEU A 195 9.55 -11.51 3.79
C LEU A 195 9.77 -13.01 3.87
N GLU A 196 9.67 -13.59 5.07
CA GLU A 196 9.84 -15.02 5.26
C GLU A 196 8.74 -15.82 4.53
N LEU A 197 7.50 -15.33 4.55
CA LEU A 197 6.40 -15.91 3.77
C LEU A 197 6.70 -15.87 2.26
N CYS A 198 7.19 -14.74 1.74
CA CYS A 198 7.61 -14.62 0.35
C CYS A 198 8.77 -15.58 0.01
N LYS A 199 9.78 -15.69 0.87
CA LYS A 199 10.90 -16.63 0.69
C LYS A 199 10.43 -18.08 0.68
N GLN A 200 9.53 -18.46 1.59
CA GLN A 200 8.94 -19.80 1.61
C GLN A 200 8.10 -20.09 0.37
N HIS A 201 7.36 -19.08 -0.13
CA HIS A 201 6.60 -19.20 -1.38
C HIS A 201 7.51 -19.39 -2.59
N LYS A 202 8.54 -18.54 -2.76
CA LYS A 202 9.54 -18.65 -3.84
C LYS A 202 10.21 -20.03 -3.85
N ARG A 203 10.47 -20.60 -2.66
CA ARG A 203 11.05 -21.96 -2.50
C ARG A 203 10.04 -23.11 -2.69
N GLY A 204 8.76 -22.82 -2.96
CA GLY A 204 7.72 -23.84 -3.11
C GLY A 204 7.38 -24.58 -1.81
N LEU A 205 7.74 -24.03 -0.64
CA LEU A 205 7.54 -24.66 0.66
C LEU A 205 6.13 -24.46 1.24
N LEU A 206 5.35 -23.55 0.63
CA LEU A 206 3.99 -23.25 1.07
C LEU A 206 2.98 -24.04 0.23
N PRO A 207 2.07 -24.80 0.88
CA PRO A 207 1.02 -25.53 0.17
C PRO A 207 -0.18 -24.63 -0.21
N VAL A 208 -0.14 -23.36 0.17
CA VAL A 208 -1.23 -22.38 0.02
C VAL A 208 -0.73 -21.16 -0.76
N ASP A 209 -1.65 -20.51 -1.47
CA ASP A 209 -1.39 -19.20 -2.06
C ASP A 209 -1.28 -18.16 -0.95
N ILE A 210 -0.16 -17.43 -0.92
CA ILE A 210 0.10 -16.40 0.09
C ILE A 210 -0.89 -15.25 0.02
N PHE A 211 -1.52 -15.01 -1.14
CA PHE A 211 -2.52 -13.96 -1.30
C PHE A 211 -3.92 -14.36 -0.83
N ASP A 212 -4.16 -15.66 -0.57
CA ASP A 212 -5.34 -16.10 0.16
C ASP A 212 -5.06 -15.96 1.67
N ILE A 213 -5.36 -14.77 2.20
CA ILE A 213 -5.08 -14.41 3.59
C ILE A 213 -5.75 -15.39 4.56
N VAL A 214 -7.00 -15.77 4.27
CA VAL A 214 -7.78 -16.68 5.13
C VAL A 214 -7.11 -18.04 5.18
N LEU A 215 -6.80 -18.62 4.01
CA LEU A 215 -6.17 -19.93 3.92
C LEU A 215 -4.76 -19.94 4.51
N THR A 216 -3.99 -18.88 4.28
CA THR A 216 -2.65 -18.69 4.84
C THR A 216 -2.69 -18.62 6.36
N ASN A 217 -3.66 -17.89 6.93
CA ASN A 217 -3.83 -17.81 8.39
C ASN A 217 -4.22 -19.16 8.99
N TYR A 218 -5.10 -19.92 8.33
CA TYR A 218 -5.40 -21.30 8.75
C TYR A 218 -4.17 -22.20 8.70
N TRP A 219 -3.35 -22.10 7.65
CA TRP A 219 -2.09 -22.85 7.54
C TRP A 219 -1.13 -22.50 8.68
N PHE A 220 -0.97 -21.22 9.01
CA PHE A 220 -0.14 -20.80 10.13
C PHE A 220 -0.65 -21.32 11.47
N ALA A 221 -1.95 -21.22 11.73
CA ALA A 221 -2.54 -21.77 12.95
C ALA A 221 -2.32 -23.29 13.06
N PHE A 222 -2.49 -24.01 11.95
CA PHE A 222 -2.19 -25.44 11.87
C PHE A 222 -0.72 -25.73 12.18
N ARG A 223 0.21 -25.05 11.49
CA ARG A 223 1.66 -25.23 11.67
C ARG A 223 2.09 -24.97 13.11
N GLN A 224 1.56 -23.92 13.76
CA GLN A 224 1.89 -23.61 15.15
C GLN A 224 1.43 -24.70 16.12
N ARG A 225 0.18 -25.16 15.99
CA ARG A 225 -0.37 -26.26 16.82
C ARG A 225 0.45 -27.54 16.68
N HIS A 226 0.97 -27.81 15.48
CA HIS A 226 1.69 -29.04 15.18
C HIS A 226 3.21 -28.85 15.21
N ILE A 227 3.74 -27.68 15.59
CA ILE A 227 5.17 -27.39 15.51
C ILE A 227 5.98 -28.30 16.44
N GLN A 228 5.43 -28.63 17.61
CA GLN A 228 6.08 -29.53 18.58
C GLN A 228 6.07 -30.98 18.10
N LEU A 229 4.97 -31.42 17.49
CA LEU A 229 4.91 -32.71 16.79
C LEU A 229 5.95 -32.72 15.66
N MET A 230 5.93 -31.74 14.75
CA MET A 230 6.86 -31.66 13.62
C MET A 230 8.34 -31.58 14.05
N LYS A 231 8.66 -30.91 15.17
CA LYS A 231 10.01 -30.89 15.76
C LYS A 231 10.42 -32.26 16.29
N LYS A 232 9.54 -32.95 17.01
CA LYS A 232 9.77 -34.33 17.52
C LYS A 232 9.88 -35.37 16.40
N LEU A 233 9.28 -35.10 15.23
CA LEU A 233 9.26 -36.01 14.10
C LEU A 233 10.49 -35.85 13.16
N ARG A 234 11.34 -34.82 13.31
CA ARG A 234 12.25 -34.39 12.23
C ARG A 234 13.54 -35.20 12.01
N PRO A 235 14.31 -35.65 13.01
CA PRO A 235 15.53 -36.41 12.73
C PRO A 235 15.31 -37.94 12.71
N THR A 236 14.63 -38.48 13.72
CA THR A 236 14.54 -39.95 13.93
C THR A 236 13.27 -40.59 13.36
N TRP A 237 12.19 -39.83 13.15
CA TRP A 237 10.89 -40.38 12.72
C TRP A 237 10.69 -40.34 11.20
N LEU A 238 11.16 -39.27 10.53
CA LEU A 238 11.09 -39.12 9.07
C LEU A 238 11.84 -40.22 8.32
N GLN A 239 13.00 -40.66 8.81
CA GLN A 239 13.80 -41.69 8.12
C GLN A 239 13.29 -43.12 8.42
N LYS A 240 12.86 -43.39 9.66
CA LYS A 240 12.44 -44.75 10.11
C LYS A 240 10.97 -45.08 9.86
N LYS A 241 10.07 -44.10 9.73
CA LYS A 241 8.62 -44.34 9.57
C LYS A 241 8.00 -43.83 8.28
N VAL A 242 8.63 -42.96 7.49
CA VAL A 242 8.10 -42.63 6.15
C VAL A 242 8.17 -43.82 5.20
N VAL A 243 9.14 -44.73 5.38
CA VAL A 243 9.19 -45.99 4.64
C VAL A 243 8.11 -46.96 5.16
N THR A 244 7.96 -47.08 6.48
CA THR A 244 7.10 -48.09 7.12
C THR A 244 5.62 -47.71 7.18
N PHE A 245 5.28 -46.42 7.32
CA PHE A 245 3.91 -45.89 7.43
C PHE A 245 3.46 -45.13 6.18
N ARG A 246 4.24 -45.19 5.09
CA ARG A 246 3.87 -44.65 3.76
C ARG A 246 2.42 -45.00 3.37
N PRO A 247 1.94 -46.25 3.51
CA PRO A 247 0.59 -46.61 3.08
C PRO A 247 -0.53 -46.04 3.96
N LEU A 248 -0.23 -45.62 5.20
CA LEU A 248 -1.21 -45.14 6.19
C LEU A 248 -1.23 -43.61 6.31
N LEU A 249 -0.07 -42.98 6.18
CA LEU A 249 0.06 -41.52 6.16
C LEU A 249 -0.26 -40.94 4.78
N HIS A 250 0.00 -41.69 3.70
CA HIS A 250 -0.31 -41.23 2.35
C HIS A 250 -1.81 -40.95 2.17
N PRO A 251 -2.77 -41.79 2.59
CA PRO A 251 -4.20 -41.47 2.45
C PRO A 251 -4.65 -40.27 3.27
N THR A 252 -4.15 -40.07 4.49
CA THR A 252 -4.55 -38.92 5.34
C THR A 252 -3.90 -37.62 4.89
N PHE A 253 -2.60 -37.66 4.58
CA PHE A 253 -1.87 -36.51 4.09
C PHE A 253 -2.27 -36.18 2.64
N ALA A 254 -2.51 -37.19 1.79
CA ALA A 254 -3.11 -37.01 0.48
C ALA A 254 -4.53 -36.49 0.65
N ALA A 255 -5.44 -37.09 1.44
CA ALA A 255 -6.80 -36.53 1.61
C ALA A 255 -6.79 -35.09 2.12
N TYR A 256 -5.82 -34.70 2.95
CA TYR A 256 -5.71 -33.33 3.45
C TYR A 256 -5.11 -32.38 2.40
N VAL A 257 -3.98 -32.71 1.78
CA VAL A 257 -3.39 -31.94 0.66
C VAL A 257 -4.34 -31.89 -0.53
N TRP A 258 -5.06 -32.97 -0.80
CA TRP A 258 -6.12 -33.09 -1.79
C TRP A 258 -7.32 -32.26 -1.35
N ARG A 259 -7.68 -32.13 -0.07
CA ARG A 259 -8.71 -31.16 0.36
C ARG A 259 -8.32 -29.71 0.06
N PHE A 260 -7.03 -29.35 0.12
CA PHE A 260 -6.55 -28.02 -0.29
C PHE A 260 -6.45 -27.87 -1.82
N ARG A 261 -5.88 -28.86 -2.52
CA ARG A 261 -5.77 -28.88 -4.00
C ARG A 261 -7.12 -29.03 -4.70
N PHE A 262 -8.02 -29.82 -4.14
CA PHE A 262 -9.38 -30.03 -4.62
C PHE A 262 -10.27 -28.82 -4.35
N ARG A 263 -10.04 -28.06 -3.28
CA ARG A 263 -10.70 -26.74 -3.14
C ARG A 263 -10.27 -25.78 -4.24
N LYS A 264 -8.98 -25.80 -4.63
CA LYS A 264 -8.50 -25.05 -5.79
C LYS A 264 -9.17 -25.53 -7.09
N ILE A 265 -9.16 -26.84 -7.37
CA ILE A 265 -9.83 -27.44 -8.55
C ILE A 265 -11.33 -27.18 -8.55
N LEU A 266 -12.00 -27.29 -7.40
CA LEU A 266 -13.43 -26.97 -7.25
C LEU A 266 -13.71 -25.51 -7.61
N ALA A 267 -12.87 -24.59 -7.12
CA ALA A 267 -13.04 -23.17 -7.36
C ALA A 267 -12.67 -22.75 -8.80
N THR A 268 -11.65 -23.36 -9.41
CA THR A 268 -11.13 -22.94 -10.71
C THR A 268 -11.68 -23.73 -11.90
N GLU A 269 -12.02 -25.00 -11.74
CA GLU A 269 -12.40 -25.89 -12.85
C GLU A 269 -13.86 -26.35 -12.78
N LEU A 270 -14.36 -26.72 -11.59
CA LEU A 270 -15.71 -27.28 -11.45
C LEU A 270 -16.78 -26.22 -11.23
N ARG A 271 -16.46 -25.08 -10.60
CA ARG A 271 -17.43 -23.99 -10.36
C ARG A 271 -18.01 -23.41 -11.66
N PRO A 272 -17.21 -23.07 -12.70
CA PRO A 272 -17.76 -22.59 -13.97
C PRO A 272 -18.63 -23.65 -14.67
N GLN A 273 -18.23 -24.93 -14.59
CA GLN A 273 -18.99 -26.03 -15.19
C GLN A 273 -20.30 -26.31 -14.46
N TYR A 274 -20.32 -26.17 -13.13
CA TYR A 274 -21.52 -26.31 -12.32
C TYR A 274 -22.49 -25.15 -12.56
N GLU A 275 -21.99 -23.91 -12.62
CA GLU A 275 -22.78 -22.72 -12.97
C GLU A 275 -23.36 -22.84 -14.39
N ALA A 276 -22.57 -23.31 -15.37
CA ALA A 276 -23.04 -23.56 -16.73
C ALA A 276 -24.11 -24.67 -16.81
N ARG A 277 -23.93 -25.80 -16.10
CA ARG A 277 -24.94 -26.86 -16.05
C ARG A 277 -26.22 -26.42 -15.35
N ARG A 278 -26.11 -25.62 -14.29
CA ARG A 278 -27.27 -25.08 -13.58
C ARG A 278 -28.04 -24.09 -14.44
N ALA A 279 -27.35 -23.25 -15.21
CA ALA A 279 -27.96 -22.37 -16.22
C ALA A 279 -28.69 -23.20 -17.29
N GLN A 280 -28.04 -24.22 -17.88
CA GLN A 280 -28.68 -25.10 -18.86
C GLN A 280 -29.90 -25.86 -18.30
N TRP A 281 -29.86 -26.26 -17.03
CA TRP A 281 -31.01 -26.93 -16.40
C TRP A 281 -32.15 -25.95 -16.13
N ALA A 282 -31.85 -24.72 -15.71
CA ALA A 282 -32.84 -23.66 -15.56
C ALA A 282 -33.50 -23.30 -16.90
N ASP A 283 -32.72 -23.18 -17.97
CA ASP A 283 -33.23 -22.90 -19.33
C ASP A 283 -34.14 -24.04 -19.83
N ARG A 284 -33.76 -25.31 -19.60
CA ARG A 284 -34.61 -26.46 -19.96
C ARG A 284 -35.92 -26.50 -19.17
N GLN A 285 -35.90 -26.13 -17.89
CA GLN A 285 -37.11 -26.06 -17.06
C GLN A 285 -38.03 -24.91 -17.51
N LEU A 286 -37.47 -23.77 -17.95
CA LEU A 286 -38.23 -22.65 -18.51
C LEU A 286 -38.87 -23.00 -19.86
N VAL A 287 -38.19 -23.79 -20.71
CA VAL A 287 -38.77 -24.29 -21.98
C VAL A 287 -39.93 -25.24 -21.72
N VAL A 288 -39.80 -26.15 -20.75
CA VAL A 288 -40.89 -27.10 -20.40
C VAL A 288 -42.11 -26.38 -19.81
N VAL A 289 -41.94 -25.28 -19.07
CA VAL A 289 -43.08 -24.51 -18.53
C VAL A 289 -43.82 -23.73 -19.63
N ASN A 290 -43.13 -23.29 -20.69
CA ASN A 290 -43.74 -22.57 -21.81
C ASN A 290 -44.45 -23.47 -22.84
N GLU A 291 -44.25 -24.78 -22.82
CA GLU A 291 -44.98 -25.73 -23.69
C GLU A 291 -46.33 -26.19 -23.10
N TYR A 292 -46.63 -25.81 -21.86
CA TYR A 292 -47.88 -26.12 -21.15
C TYR A 292 -48.77 -24.88 -20.86
N GLN A 293 -48.52 -23.75 -21.51
CA GLN A 293 -49.39 -22.57 -21.56
C GLN A 293 -49.90 -22.33 -22.99
#